data_AF-A0A2L0I0Z9-F1
#
_entry.id   AF-A0A2L0I0Z9-F1
#
_cell.length_a   1.000
_cell.length_b   1.000
_cell.length_c   1.000
_cell.angle_alpha   90.00
_cell.angle_beta   90.00
_cell.angle_gamma   90.00
#
_symmetry.space_group_name_H-M   'P 1'
#
loop_
_entity.id
_entity.type
_entity.pdbx_description
1 polymer ?
#
loop_
_entity_poly.entity_id
_entity_poly.type
_entity_poly.pdbx_seq_one_letter_code
_entity_poly.pdbx_strand_id
1 'polypeptide(L)' 'MKKCRSRKAEEVCQTTISLLEPIKDQLKTITANNGKEFSLHEYAAQALEIDWYFADPYSAWSKAKMKIPMA' A
#
# COMPACT_ATOMS: atom_id res chain seq x y z
N MET A 1 -23.95 -15.59 6.22
CA MET A 1 -23.77 -14.74 5.02
C MET A 1 -22.30 -14.73 4.65
N LYS A 2 -21.91 -15.41 3.55
CA LYS A 2 -20.50 -15.57 3.16
C LYS A 2 -19.95 -14.23 2.65
N LYS A 3 -18.92 -13.70 3.29
CA LYS A 3 -18.18 -12.53 2.82
C LYS A 3 -17.39 -12.94 1.57
N CYS A 4 -17.96 -12.76 0.37
CA CYS A 4 -17.22 -12.76 -0.91
C CYS A 4 -16.31 -11.53 -0.96
N ARG A 5 -15.23 -11.53 -0.17
CA ARG A 5 -14.21 -10.47 -0.18
C ARG A 5 -12.89 -10.96 -0.73
N SER A 6 -12.58 -12.26 -0.54
CA SER A 6 -11.34 -12.88 -0.98
C SER A 6 -11.13 -12.73 -2.49
N ARG A 7 -12.17 -13.04 -3.29
CA ARG A 7 -12.11 -12.95 -4.75
C ARG A 7 -11.75 -11.55 -5.26
N LYS A 8 -12.22 -10.49 -4.58
CA LYS A 8 -11.90 -9.10 -4.91
C LYS A 8 -10.48 -8.72 -4.49
N ALA A 9 -10.04 -9.15 -3.31
CA ALA A 9 -8.68 -8.87 -2.85
C ALA A 9 -7.62 -9.59 -3.71
N GLU A 10 -7.90 -10.82 -4.14
CA GLU A 10 -7.04 -11.59 -5.05
C GLU A 10 -6.92 -10.90 -6.42
N GLU A 11 -8.05 -10.51 -7.00
CA GLU A 11 -8.09 -9.82 -8.30
C GLU A 11 -7.35 -8.47 -8.25
N VAL A 12 -7.55 -7.69 -7.18
CA VAL A 12 -6.86 -6.41 -6.97
C VAL A 12 -5.35 -6.63 -6.78
N CYS A 13 -4.96 -7.64 -6.00
CA CYS A 13 -3.56 -7.98 -5.77
C CYS A 13 -2.85 -8.36 -7.07
N GLN A 14 -3.44 -9.29 -7.84
CA GLN A 14 -2.85 -9.77 -9.08
C GLN A 14 -2.77 -8.68 -10.16
N THR A 15 -3.83 -7.87 -10.29
CA THR A 15 -3.82 -6.70 -11.18
C THR A 15 -2.75 -5.69 -10.78
N THR A 16 -2.58 -5.44 -9.48
CA THR A 16 -1.56 -4.53 -8.96
C THR A 16 -0.16 -5.03 -9.29
N ILE A 17 0.12 -6.32 -9.06
CA ILE A 17 1.41 -6.92 -9.43
C ILE A 17 1.66 -6.75 -10.92
N SER A 18 0.72 -7.14 -11.79
CA SER A 18 0.90 -7.02 -13.25
C SER A 18 1.10 -5.58 -13.73
N LEU A 19 0.47 -4.61 -13.07
CA LEU A 19 0.62 -3.19 -13.41
C LEU A 19 1.96 -2.61 -12.94
N LEU A 20 2.44 -3.05 -11.77
CA LEU A 20 3.62 -2.50 -11.13
C LEU A 20 4.90 -3.27 -11.46
N GLU A 21 4.82 -4.53 -11.89
CA GLU A 21 5.95 -5.34 -12.35
C GLU A 21 6.87 -4.62 -13.35
N PRO A 22 6.38 -3.96 -14.43
CA PRO A 22 7.24 -3.27 -15.38
C PRO A 22 7.94 -2.02 -14.81
N ILE A 23 7.44 -1.48 -13.70
CA ILE A 23 7.98 -0.27 -13.06
C ILE A 23 8.55 -0.56 -11.66
N LYS A 24 8.64 -1.84 -11.26
CA LYS A 24 9.04 -2.23 -9.90
C LYS A 24 10.43 -1.71 -9.51
N ASP A 25 11.33 -1.61 -10.49
CA ASP A 25 12.69 -1.08 -10.32
C ASP A 25 12.69 0.42 -9.93
N GLN A 26 11.66 1.16 -10.35
CA GLN A 26 11.47 2.58 -10.01
C GLN A 26 10.64 2.76 -8.73
N LEU A 27 9.96 1.71 -8.26
CA LEU A 27 9.11 1.74 -7.07
C LEU A 27 9.92 1.35 -5.84
N LYS A 28 10.08 2.29 -4.91
CA LYS A 28 10.72 2.00 -3.62
C LYS A 28 9.72 1.48 -2.58
N THR A 29 8.54 2.09 -2.55
CA THR A 29 7.53 1.83 -1.53
C THR A 29 6.12 2.02 -2.09
N ILE A 30 5.16 1.18 -1.71
CA ILE A 30 3.73 1.39 -1.97
C ILE A 30 3.04 1.83 -0.69
N THR A 31 2.12 2.80 -0.80
CA THR A 31 1.20 3.14 0.28
C THR A 31 -0.23 2.84 -0.15
N ALA A 32 -0.91 1.91 0.51
CA ALA A 32 -2.31 1.59 0.26
C ALA A 32 -3.19 2.02 1.42
N ASN A 33 -4.48 2.25 1.16
CA ASN A 33 -5.43 2.46 2.26
C ASN A 33 -5.65 1.13 3.01
N ASN A 34 -6.12 1.21 4.26
CA ASN A 34 -6.53 0.04 5.06
C ASN A 34 -7.82 -0.62 4.55
N GLY A 35 -8.06 -0.56 3.24
CA GLY A 35 -9.18 -1.22 2.58
C GLY A 35 -9.04 -2.73 2.68
N LYS A 36 -10.15 -3.43 2.89
CA LYS A 36 -10.16 -4.91 2.95
C LYS A 36 -9.80 -5.56 1.61
N GLU A 37 -9.83 -4.80 0.53
CA GLU A 37 -9.36 -5.18 -0.81
C GLU A 37 -7.84 -5.36 -0.87
N PHE A 38 -7.09 -4.80 0.08
CA PHE A 38 -5.63 -4.96 0.20
C PHE A 38 -5.22 -5.96 1.29
N SER A 39 -6.12 -6.85 1.70
CA SER A 39 -5.78 -7.89 2.69
C SER A 39 -4.66 -8.82 2.23
N LEU A 40 -4.38 -8.89 0.92
CA LEU A 40 -3.31 -9.70 0.32
C LEU A 40 -2.07 -8.87 -0.10
N HIS A 41 -1.91 -7.67 0.46
CA HIS A 41 -0.75 -6.81 0.21
C HIS A 41 0.60 -7.47 0.51
N GLU A 42 0.68 -8.36 1.52
CA GLU A 42 1.93 -9.09 1.84
C GLU A 42 2.43 -9.91 0.64
N TYR A 43 1.51 -10.57 -0.07
CA TYR A 43 1.84 -11.34 -1.27
C TYR A 43 2.31 -10.42 -2.41
N ALA A 44 1.64 -9.28 -2.61
CA ALA A 44 2.06 -8.29 -3.61
C ALA A 44 3.44 -7.69 -3.29
N ALA A 45 3.69 -7.37 -2.02
CA ALA A 45 4.97 -6.83 -1.56
C ALA A 45 6.11 -7.82 -1.79
N GLN A 46 5.88 -9.10 -1.49
CA GLN A 46 6.85 -10.17 -1.76
C GLN A 46 7.09 -10.38 -3.26
N ALA A 47 6.04 -10.37 -4.08
CA ALA A 47 6.15 -10.57 -5.52
C ALA A 47 6.89 -9.43 -6.23
N LEU A 48 6.71 -8.20 -5.74
CA LEU A 48 7.33 -7.01 -6.30
C LEU A 48 8.67 -6.67 -5.63
N GLU A 49 9.02 -7.31 -4.51
CA GLU A 49 10.20 -7.05 -3.68
C GLU A 49 10.30 -5.59 -3.22
N ILE A 50 9.18 -5.03 -2.77
CA ILE A 50 9.04 -3.63 -2.35
C ILE A 50 8.42 -3.52 -0.97
N ASP A 51 8.71 -2.43 -0.25
CA ASP A 51 8.06 -2.15 1.01
C ASP A 51 6.62 -1.67 0.80
N TRP A 52 5.68 -2.27 1.52
CA TRP A 52 4.26 -1.90 1.48
C TRP A 52 3.81 -1.33 2.82
N TYR A 53 3.27 -0.11 2.77
CA TYR A 53 2.77 0.62 3.93
C TYR A 53 1.27 0.82 3.82
N PHE A 54 0.60 0.85 4.97
CA PHE A 54 -0.80 1.26 5.05
C PHE A 54 -0.92 2.71 5.47
N ALA A 55 -1.77 3.46 4.76
CA ALA A 55 -2.16 4.79 5.15
C ALA A 55 -2.87 4.72 6.50
N ASP A 56 -2.26 5.36 7.50
CA ASP A 56 -2.89 5.52 8.80
C ASP A 56 -4.17 6.36 8.65
N PRO A 57 -5.32 5.88 9.16
CA PRO A 57 -6.61 6.57 8.98
C PRO A 57 -6.64 7.97 9.62
N TYR A 58 -5.65 8.32 10.44
CA TYR A 58 -5.50 9.62 11.09
C TYR A 58 -4.45 10.53 10.43
N SER A 59 -3.78 10.10 9.36
CA SER A 59 -2.71 10.86 8.67
C SER A 59 -3.20 11.91 7.67
N ALA A 60 -4.41 12.43 7.84
CA ALA A 60 -4.88 13.63 7.13
C ALA A 60 -4.40 14.95 7.76
N TRP A 61 -3.63 14.92 8.87
CA TRP A 61 -3.25 16.16 9.56
C TRP A 61 -1.87 16.19 10.25
N SER A 62 -0.95 15.26 9.99
CA SER A 62 0.40 15.35 10.59
C SER A 62 1.13 16.60 10.09
N LYS A 63 0.93 17.64 10.89
CA LYS A 63 1.35 19.03 10.77
C LYS A 63 2.70 19.15 10.09
N ALA A 64 2.73 19.95 9.03
CA ALA A 64 3.88 20.77 8.70
C ALA A 64 4.33 21.55 9.96
N LYS A 65 5.21 20.96 10.76
CA LYS A 65 6.03 21.67 11.75
C LYS A 65 7.49 21.43 11.39
N MET A 66 7.85 21.95 10.23
CA MET A 66 9.23 22.35 9.98
C MET A 66 9.36 23.78 10.50
N LYS A 67 9.94 23.95 11.70
CA LYS A 67 10.63 25.21 12.04
C LYS A 67 11.71 24.99 13.12
N ILE A 68 12.92 24.78 12.59
CA ILE A 68 14.24 25.31 12.98
C ILE A 68 14.60 25.33 14.48
N PRO A 69 15.66 24.61 14.92
CA PRO A 69 16.29 24.90 16.20
C PRO A 69 16.99 26.27 16.11
N MET A 70 16.53 27.26 16.87
CA MET A 70 17.34 28.45 17.13
C MET A 70 18.42 28.07 18.14
N ALA A 71 19.66 28.21 17.68
CA ALA A 71 20.84 28.33 18.52
C ALA A 71 20.79 29.62 19.35
#